data_AF-A0A803KQ95-F1
#
_entry.id   AF-A0A803KQ95-F1
#
_cell.length_a   1.000
_cell.length_b   1.000
_cell.length_c   1.000
_cell.angle_alpha   90.00
_cell.angle_beta   90.00
_cell.angle_gamma   90.00
#
_symmetry.space_group_name_H-M   'P 1'
#
loop_
_entity.id
_entity.type
_entity.pdbx_description
1 polymer ?
#
loop_
_entity_poly.entity_id
_entity_poly.type
_entity_poly.pdbx_seq_one_letter_code
_entity_poly.pdbx_strand_id
1 'polypeptide(L)'
;MGCTTQVWVDAKLDEEGRMRFMADSDSELSRGFCGCLIWVLDGAFPEEVLDFKIEDLGLLNFGGISGGVNSRVNTWYNVLISMQKKTKFLVAEKDGKVFGEPFPSMVISADGITAKGGFAETQARYLFPDESQVNDLVKHLKEKNIGIVAHFYMDPEVQGVLTAAQKQWPHIHISDSLVMADRAVNMAKAGCQFIAVLGVDFMSENVRAILDQAGYDKVGVYRMSDERIGCSLADAAATTEYMKYLEIASLSPPSLHVIYINTSLETKAHAHELVPTITCTSSNVVQTILQAFAQIPDLTVYYGPDSYMGANIAELFQQMALMSDEEISAVHPQHNRNSIRSLLPRLQYFQDGTCIVHDLFGHDVVEKINDMYCDAFLTAHFEVPGEMFSLAMEAKRRGMGVVGSTQNILDFIKQRLQEALDRNIDDHLQFVLGTESGMITSIAATVRAMLMSTKPSPKRADISVEIVFPVSSDSVSNTKNTSCGSSNLTGVEDPVNLTVVPGVTNGEGCSIHGGCASCPYMKMNSLSALLKVCQNLPNDRHVLFAYEAGRFSSQTVNGRSIADVGCEPILHMRHFQAHRELPAKLIHQIGAAAQWMASYAILSDDDLYPTYLLQKRNL
;
A
#
# COMPACT_ATOMS: atom_id res chain seq x y z
N MET A 1 26.95 -8.61 10.82
CA MET A 1 27.33 -7.31 11.42
C MET A 1 27.88 -6.42 10.31
N GLY A 2 27.07 -5.47 9.82
CA GLY A 2 27.55 -4.41 8.92
C GLY A 2 27.72 -3.15 9.75
N CYS A 3 28.94 -2.62 9.88
CA CYS A 3 29.19 -1.32 10.48
C CYS A 3 28.66 -0.24 9.52
N THR A 4 27.57 0.42 9.91
CA THR A 4 27.10 1.66 9.30
C THR A 4 27.78 2.83 10.02
N THR A 5 28.42 3.70 9.26
CA THR A 5 29.26 4.81 9.75
C THR A 5 28.50 6.12 9.68
N GLN A 6 28.56 6.95 10.71
CA GLN A 6 27.94 8.28 10.70
C GLN A 6 28.78 9.26 9.88
N VAL A 7 28.12 10.08 9.08
CA VAL A 7 28.75 11.14 8.30
C VAL A 7 27.97 12.43 8.49
N TRP A 8 28.70 13.50 8.81
CA TRP A 8 28.17 14.86 8.88
C TRP A 8 28.63 15.62 7.66
N VAL A 9 27.71 16.32 6.98
CA VAL A 9 28.01 17.15 5.81
C VAL A 9 27.46 18.55 6.07
N ASP A 10 28.30 19.56 5.88
CA ASP A 10 27.94 20.98 5.83
C ASP A 10 28.25 21.53 4.44
N ALA A 11 27.42 22.47 3.99
CA ALA A 11 27.56 23.11 2.69
C ALA A 11 27.24 24.59 2.78
N LYS A 12 27.98 25.42 2.04
CA LYS A 12 27.77 26.87 1.95
C LYS A 12 28.00 27.35 0.53
N LEU A 13 27.37 28.46 0.16
CA LEU A 13 27.67 29.18 -1.07
C LEU A 13 28.71 30.28 -0.77
N ASP A 14 29.79 30.34 -1.54
CA ASP A 14 30.75 31.45 -1.43
C ASP A 14 30.28 32.71 -2.18
N GLU A 15 30.97 33.83 -1.97
CA GLU A 15 30.62 35.13 -2.60
C GLU A 15 30.69 35.11 -4.13
N GLU A 16 31.41 34.14 -4.71
CA GLU A 16 31.56 33.95 -6.15
C GLU A 16 30.55 32.92 -6.70
N GLY A 17 29.65 32.41 -5.85
CA GLY A 17 28.57 31.50 -6.22
C GLY A 17 28.98 30.03 -6.30
N ARG A 18 30.14 29.64 -5.76
CA ARG A 18 30.62 28.25 -5.74
C ARG A 18 30.26 27.55 -4.43
N MET A 19 30.15 26.23 -4.50
CA MET A 19 29.85 25.39 -3.35
C MET A 19 31.10 25.18 -2.49
N ARG A 20 30.92 25.27 -1.17
CA ARG A 20 31.93 24.91 -0.16
C ARG A 20 31.40 23.80 0.70
N PHE A 21 32.13 22.70 0.78
CA PHE A 21 31.73 21.51 1.54
C PHE A 21 32.68 21.23 2.69
N MET A 22 32.11 20.88 3.83
CA MET A 22 32.83 20.28 4.93
C MET A 22 32.12 18.98 5.30
N ALA A 23 32.87 17.90 5.51
CA ALA A 23 32.28 16.67 5.99
C ALA A 23 33.24 15.92 6.92
N ASP A 24 32.68 15.22 7.90
CA ASP A 24 33.42 14.41 8.86
C ASP A 24 32.67 13.10 9.14
N SER A 25 33.37 12.11 9.68
CA SER A 25 32.81 10.80 10.00
C SER A 25 33.47 10.18 11.23
N ASP A 26 32.71 9.33 11.91
CA ASP A 26 33.17 8.49 13.02
C ASP A 26 34.10 7.34 12.58
N SER A 27 34.19 7.09 11.27
CA SER A 27 35.06 6.09 10.65
C SER A 27 36.15 6.74 9.83
N GLU A 28 37.41 6.36 10.07
CA GLU A 28 38.56 6.86 9.32
C GLU A 28 38.44 6.61 7.80
N LEU A 29 37.87 5.47 7.41
CA LEU A 29 37.64 5.15 6.00
C LEU A 29 36.59 6.08 5.39
N SER A 30 35.48 6.29 6.11
CA SER A 30 34.39 7.16 5.67
C SER A 30 34.84 8.63 5.65
N ARG A 31 35.70 9.05 6.59
CA ARG A 31 36.35 10.37 6.59
C ARG A 31 37.26 10.54 5.37
N GLY A 32 38.03 9.51 5.01
CA GLY A 32 38.80 9.48 3.76
C GLY A 32 37.93 9.66 2.52
N PHE A 33 36.79 8.96 2.46
CA PHE A 33 35.82 9.10 1.36
C PHE A 33 35.18 10.49 1.29
N CYS A 34 34.80 11.06 2.44
CA CYS A 34 34.34 12.44 2.53
C CYS A 34 35.40 13.40 1.98
N GLY A 35 36.66 13.21 2.35
CA GLY A 35 37.78 13.99 1.83
C GLY A 35 37.92 13.91 0.31
N CYS A 36 37.72 12.74 -0.30
CA CYS A 36 37.73 12.59 -1.76
C CYS A 36 36.59 13.36 -2.43
N LEU A 37 35.36 13.26 -1.92
CA LEU A 37 34.21 13.99 -2.46
C LEU A 37 34.38 15.50 -2.33
N ILE A 38 34.85 15.98 -1.17
CA ILE A 38 35.18 17.40 -0.96
C ILE A 38 36.28 17.83 -1.94
N TRP A 39 37.31 17.01 -2.16
CA TRP A 39 38.38 17.36 -3.09
C TRP A 39 37.89 17.54 -4.55
N VAL A 40 36.86 16.80 -4.94
CA VAL A 40 36.26 16.89 -6.29
C VAL A 40 35.24 18.03 -6.39
N LEU A 41 34.41 18.22 -5.37
CA LEU A 41 33.21 19.08 -5.44
C LEU A 41 33.37 20.43 -4.74
N ASP A 42 34.35 20.61 -3.84
CA ASP A 42 34.61 21.90 -3.21
C ASP A 42 35.16 22.91 -4.22
N GLY A 43 34.49 24.06 -4.32
CA GLY A 43 34.77 25.08 -5.33
C GLY A 43 34.11 24.83 -6.69
N ALA A 44 33.31 23.78 -6.85
CA ALA A 44 32.50 23.59 -8.05
C ALA A 44 31.27 24.52 -8.08
N PHE A 45 30.75 24.79 -9.27
CA PHE A 45 29.47 25.48 -9.40
C PHE A 45 28.30 24.56 -9.01
N PRO A 46 27.18 25.09 -8.52
CA PRO A 46 26.04 24.27 -8.11
C PRO A 46 25.54 23.32 -9.20
N GLU A 47 25.50 23.77 -10.46
CA GLU A 47 25.08 22.96 -11.60
C GLU A 47 25.99 21.74 -11.78
N GLU A 48 27.30 21.92 -11.62
CA GLU A 48 28.31 20.85 -11.73
C GLU A 48 28.15 19.82 -10.61
N VAL A 49 27.83 20.27 -9.39
CA VAL A 49 27.57 19.38 -8.25
C VAL A 49 26.29 18.56 -8.46
N LEU A 50 25.25 19.17 -9.03
CA LEU A 50 23.97 18.52 -9.28
C LEU A 50 24.01 17.55 -10.47
N ASP A 51 24.81 17.85 -11.49
CA ASP A 51 25.01 16.98 -12.65
C ASP A 51 25.96 15.80 -12.36
N PHE A 52 26.71 15.85 -11.26
CA PHE A 52 27.69 14.82 -10.90
C PHE A 52 27.00 13.49 -10.58
N LYS A 53 27.29 12.44 -11.36
CA LYS A 53 26.73 11.10 -11.18
C LYS A 53 27.71 10.15 -10.50
N ILE A 54 27.18 9.08 -9.93
CA ILE A 54 28.00 8.00 -9.34
C ILE A 54 28.88 7.34 -10.39
N GLU A 55 28.39 7.24 -11.62
CA GLU A 55 29.12 6.63 -12.73
C GLU A 55 30.44 7.36 -12.99
N ASP A 56 30.48 8.67 -12.71
CA ASP A 56 31.69 9.51 -12.80
C ASP A 56 32.70 9.20 -11.67
N LEU A 57 32.23 8.69 -10.53
CA LEU A 57 33.08 8.16 -9.45
C LEU A 57 33.68 6.79 -9.81
N GLY A 58 33.13 6.08 -10.81
CA GLY A 58 33.65 4.79 -11.27
C GLY A 58 35.09 4.87 -11.79
N LEU A 59 35.54 6.05 -12.24
CA LEU A 59 36.91 6.34 -12.66
C LEU A 59 37.89 6.49 -11.48
N LEU A 60 37.38 6.71 -10.26
CA LEU A 60 38.15 6.85 -9.01
C LEU A 60 38.29 5.54 -8.22
N ASN A 61 37.84 4.41 -8.79
CA ASN A 61 38.04 3.09 -8.19
C ASN A 61 39.54 2.75 -8.11
N PHE A 62 40.17 3.11 -7.00
CA PHE A 62 41.49 2.59 -6.63
C PHE A 62 41.40 1.06 -6.56
N GLY A 63 42.13 0.42 -7.49
CA GLY A 63 42.21 -1.03 -7.76
C GLY A 63 41.70 -2.03 -6.71
N GLY A 64 40.86 -2.95 -7.17
CA GLY A 64 41.04 -4.37 -6.84
C GLY A 64 40.12 -5.03 -5.80
N ILE A 65 38.88 -4.59 -5.59
CA ILE A 65 37.91 -5.35 -4.77
C ILE A 65 36.66 -5.70 -5.58
N SER A 66 36.83 -6.59 -6.56
CA SER A 66 35.73 -7.32 -7.19
C SER A 66 35.39 -8.54 -6.31
N GLY A 67 34.63 -8.34 -5.24
CA GLY A 67 34.23 -9.46 -4.39
C GLY A 67 33.74 -9.07 -3.01
N GLY A 68 32.42 -8.92 -2.89
CA GLY A 68 31.72 -9.02 -1.61
C GLY A 68 31.58 -7.72 -0.82
N VAL A 69 30.32 -7.43 -0.48
CA VAL A 69 29.82 -6.45 0.51
C VAL A 69 29.32 -5.13 -0.09
N ASN A 70 28.07 -5.18 -0.59
CA ASN A 70 27.22 -4.05 -1.01
C ASN A 70 27.04 -2.92 0.04
N SER A 71 27.55 -3.07 1.26
CA SER A 71 27.36 -2.08 2.34
C SER A 71 28.23 -0.82 2.22
N ARG A 72 29.35 -0.87 1.50
CA ARG A 72 30.38 0.21 1.51
C ARG A 72 30.26 1.20 0.36
N VAL A 73 29.72 0.74 -0.78
CA VAL A 73 29.40 1.59 -1.94
C VAL A 73 28.24 2.55 -1.60
N ASN A 74 27.35 2.15 -0.69
CA ASN A 74 26.24 2.98 -0.22
C ASN A 74 26.69 4.23 0.55
N THR A 75 27.86 4.21 1.22
CA THR A 75 28.34 5.37 1.98
C THR A 75 28.73 6.53 1.08
N TRP A 76 29.48 6.28 -0.01
CA TRP A 76 29.83 7.31 -1.01
C TRP A 76 28.59 7.99 -1.58
N TYR A 77 27.62 7.15 -1.91
CA TYR A 77 26.40 7.60 -2.54
C TYR A 77 25.55 8.49 -1.63
N ASN A 78 25.35 8.05 -0.38
CA ASN A 78 24.54 8.80 0.58
C ASN A 78 25.16 10.18 0.91
N VAL A 79 26.50 10.26 0.97
CA VAL A 79 27.20 11.53 1.20
C VAL A 79 27.05 12.48 0.01
N LEU A 80 27.20 11.97 -1.23
CA LEU A 80 26.98 12.75 -2.45
C LEU A 80 25.54 13.30 -2.51
N ILE A 81 24.55 12.45 -2.24
CA ILE A 81 23.13 12.86 -2.23
C ILE A 81 22.87 13.93 -1.17
N SER A 82 23.47 13.81 0.02
CA SER A 82 23.38 14.82 1.07
C SER A 82 24.01 16.17 0.64
N MET A 83 25.17 16.12 -0.04
CA MET A 83 25.80 17.30 -0.64
C MET A 83 24.88 17.95 -1.68
N GLN A 84 24.35 17.16 -2.62
CA GLN A 84 23.44 17.63 -3.66
C GLN A 84 22.16 18.24 -3.09
N LYS A 85 21.55 17.62 -2.08
CA LYS A 85 20.38 18.16 -1.36
C LYS A 85 20.66 19.55 -0.78
N LYS A 86 21.80 19.71 -0.09
CA LYS A 86 22.21 21.00 0.48
C LYS A 86 22.51 22.04 -0.59
N THR A 87 23.13 21.63 -1.70
CA THR A 87 23.33 22.49 -2.89
C THR A 87 22.00 23.00 -3.42
N LYS A 88 21.02 22.12 -3.65
CA LYS A 88 19.68 22.52 -4.12
C LYS A 88 19.06 23.56 -3.20
N PHE A 89 19.13 23.33 -1.89
CA PHE A 89 18.58 24.25 -0.89
C PHE A 89 19.23 25.64 -0.95
N LEU A 90 20.57 25.70 -1.03
CA LEU A 90 21.32 26.97 -1.11
C LEU A 90 21.09 27.72 -2.42
N VAL A 91 20.95 27.01 -3.55
CA VAL A 91 20.61 27.61 -4.85
C VAL A 91 19.21 28.21 -4.80
N ALA A 92 18.24 27.48 -4.26
CA ALA A 92 16.88 27.97 -4.13
C ALA A 92 16.79 29.21 -3.22
N GLU A 93 17.52 29.21 -2.10
CA GLU A 93 17.61 30.37 -1.20
C GLU A 93 18.20 31.59 -1.92
N LYS A 94 19.25 31.41 -2.74
CA LYS A 94 19.85 32.46 -3.58
C LYS A 94 18.87 33.00 -4.62
N ASP A 95 18.13 32.13 -5.29
CA ASP A 95 17.19 32.50 -6.36
C ASP A 95 15.87 33.09 -5.84
N GLY A 96 15.71 33.19 -4.51
CA GLY A 96 14.46 33.61 -3.88
C GLY A 96 13.30 32.64 -4.15
N LYS A 97 13.60 31.42 -4.62
CA LYS A 97 12.62 30.34 -4.77
C LYS A 97 12.36 29.76 -3.38
N VAL A 98 11.13 29.90 -2.92
CA VAL A 98 10.67 29.18 -1.72
C VAL A 98 10.61 27.71 -2.12
N PHE A 99 11.48 26.87 -1.51
CA PHE A 99 11.29 25.42 -1.56
C PHE A 99 9.85 25.14 -1.12
N GLY A 100 9.08 24.39 -1.92
CA GLY A 100 7.69 24.08 -1.59
C GLY A 100 7.59 23.58 -0.14
N GLU A 101 6.49 23.89 0.55
CA GLU A 101 6.33 23.51 1.96
C GLU A 101 6.66 22.03 2.15
N PRO A 102 7.43 21.64 3.19
CA PRO A 102 7.73 20.24 3.43
C PRO A 102 6.43 19.44 3.55
N PHE A 103 6.50 18.17 3.18
CA PHE A 103 5.38 17.27 3.42
C PHE A 103 5.02 17.23 4.91
N PRO A 104 3.73 17.08 5.26
CA PRO A 104 3.34 16.84 6.64
C PRO A 104 4.11 15.66 7.21
N SER A 105 4.50 15.74 8.48
CA SER A 105 5.28 14.68 9.11
C SER A 105 4.95 14.50 10.58
N MET A 106 5.24 13.30 11.09
CA MET A 106 5.06 12.93 12.48
C MET A 106 6.35 12.34 13.04
N VAL A 107 6.92 12.99 14.04
CA VAL A 107 8.10 12.54 14.77
C VAL A 107 7.67 11.81 16.03
N ILE A 108 8.12 10.57 16.16
CA ILE A 108 7.85 9.68 17.27
C ILE A 108 9.18 9.47 18.03
N SER A 109 9.20 9.83 19.31
CA SER A 109 10.35 9.62 20.19
C SER A 109 9.93 8.89 21.48
N ALA A 110 10.90 8.64 22.36
CA ALA A 110 10.62 8.07 23.68
C ALA A 110 9.79 9.02 24.56
N ASP A 111 9.97 10.33 24.39
CA ASP A 111 9.36 11.38 25.20
C ASP A 111 7.96 11.78 24.70
N GLY A 112 7.62 11.49 23.45
CA GLY A 112 6.31 11.81 22.92
C GLY A 112 6.18 11.69 21.41
N ILE A 113 5.10 12.27 20.90
CA ILE A 113 4.82 12.39 19.47
C ILE A 113 4.65 13.87 19.16
N THR A 114 5.36 14.37 18.16
CA THR A 114 5.19 15.72 17.62
C THR A 114 4.80 15.61 16.15
N ALA A 115 3.87 16.44 15.69
CA ALA A 115 3.40 16.43 14.32
C ALA A 115 3.52 17.82 13.71
N LYS A 116 3.80 17.89 12.41
CA LYS A 116 3.95 19.11 11.63
C LYS A 116 3.02 19.06 10.42
N GLY A 117 2.20 20.11 10.27
CA GLY A 117 1.24 20.24 9.18
C GLY A 117 -0.14 19.70 9.57
N GLY A 118 -1.20 20.36 9.09
CA GLY A 118 -2.58 20.09 9.54
C GLY A 118 -3.03 18.64 9.37
N PHE A 119 -2.53 17.96 8.33
CA PHE A 119 -2.76 16.53 8.13
C PHE A 119 -2.18 15.68 9.28
N ALA A 120 -0.88 15.81 9.55
CA ALA A 120 -0.20 15.00 10.57
C ALA A 120 -0.67 15.35 11.99
N GLU A 121 -0.98 16.62 12.26
CA GLU A 121 -1.53 17.07 13.55
C GLU A 121 -2.90 16.43 13.85
N THR A 122 -3.73 16.29 12.82
CA THR A 122 -5.02 15.61 12.93
C THR A 122 -4.82 14.12 13.24
N GLN A 123 -3.92 13.45 12.52
CA GLN A 123 -3.56 12.05 12.78
C GLN A 123 -3.06 11.85 14.23
N ALA A 124 -2.20 12.74 14.72
CA ALA A 124 -1.63 12.65 16.07
C ALA A 124 -2.68 12.77 17.17
N ARG A 125 -3.72 13.59 16.97
CA ARG A 125 -4.82 13.77 17.95
C ARG A 125 -5.53 12.46 18.23
N TYR A 126 -5.71 11.62 17.21
CA TYR A 126 -6.49 10.39 17.33
C TYR A 126 -5.69 9.17 17.82
N LEU A 127 -4.36 9.29 17.92
CA LEU A 127 -3.53 8.27 18.57
C LEU A 127 -3.87 8.09 20.06
N PHE A 128 -4.47 9.11 20.68
CA PHE A 128 -4.92 9.12 22.07
C PHE A 128 -6.43 9.47 22.11
N PRO A 129 -7.31 8.49 21.88
CA PRO A 129 -8.75 8.74 21.84
C PRO A 129 -9.32 9.13 23.21
N ASP A 130 -10.49 9.78 23.21
CA ASP A 130 -11.25 10.08 24.43
C ASP A 130 -11.69 8.80 25.14
N GLU A 131 -11.28 8.63 26.39
CA GLU A 131 -11.64 7.47 27.22
C GLU A 131 -13.16 7.31 27.38
N SER A 132 -13.92 8.40 27.38
CA SER A 132 -15.39 8.36 27.45
C SER A 132 -15.99 7.63 26.25
N GLN A 133 -15.55 7.99 25.03
CA GLN A 133 -15.99 7.33 23.80
C GLN A 133 -15.59 5.86 23.75
N VAL A 134 -14.37 5.53 24.19
CA VAL A 134 -13.87 4.15 24.27
C VAL A 134 -14.75 3.33 25.22
N ASN A 135 -15.04 3.87 26.40
CA ASN A 135 -15.83 3.17 27.42
C ASN A 135 -17.29 2.97 26.98
N ASP A 136 -17.89 3.96 26.33
CA ASP A 136 -19.26 3.86 25.81
C ASP A 136 -19.37 2.78 24.71
N LEU A 137 -18.42 2.75 23.78
CA LEU A 137 -18.33 1.70 22.77
C LEU A 137 -18.19 0.32 23.43
N VAL A 138 -17.19 0.15 24.29
CA VAL A 138 -16.88 -1.14 24.96
C VAL A 138 -18.08 -1.66 25.76
N LYS A 139 -18.84 -0.76 26.41
CA LYS A 139 -20.07 -1.12 27.14
C LYS A 139 -21.05 -1.83 26.21
N HIS A 140 -21.38 -1.23 25.07
CA HIS A 140 -22.31 -1.85 24.12
C HIS A 140 -21.78 -3.15 23.51
N LEU A 141 -20.48 -3.22 23.22
CA LEU A 141 -19.86 -4.43 22.67
C LEU A 141 -19.97 -5.62 23.63
N LYS A 142 -19.73 -5.39 24.92
CA LYS A 142 -19.84 -6.41 25.98
C LYS A 142 -21.28 -6.82 26.24
N GLU A 143 -22.18 -5.86 26.41
CA GLU A 143 -23.60 -6.13 26.72
C GLU A 143 -24.30 -6.96 25.63
N LYS A 144 -23.91 -6.76 24.37
CA LYS A 144 -24.57 -7.34 23.20
C LYS A 144 -23.74 -8.40 22.47
N ASN A 145 -22.56 -8.74 23.00
CA ASN A 145 -21.62 -9.69 22.41
C ASN A 145 -21.32 -9.38 20.93
N ILE A 146 -20.90 -8.15 20.65
CA ILE A 146 -20.59 -7.68 19.30
C ILE A 146 -19.08 -7.82 19.06
N GLY A 147 -18.70 -8.53 18.00
CA GLY A 147 -17.34 -8.54 17.49
C GLY A 147 -17.11 -7.42 16.48
N ILE A 148 -15.89 -6.88 16.40
CA ILE A 148 -15.49 -5.87 15.43
C ILE A 148 -14.34 -6.38 14.58
N VAL A 149 -14.52 -6.39 13.26
CA VAL A 149 -13.42 -6.54 12.31
C VAL A 149 -13.29 -5.25 11.50
N ALA A 150 -12.10 -4.68 11.47
CA ALA A 150 -11.83 -3.39 10.83
C ALA A 150 -10.61 -3.46 9.91
N HIS A 151 -10.64 -2.72 8.81
CA HIS A 151 -9.50 -2.59 7.92
C HIS A 151 -8.41 -1.67 8.51
N PHE A 152 -7.16 -1.79 8.05
CA PHE A 152 -6.09 -0.85 8.42
C PHE A 152 -6.32 0.59 7.93
N TYR A 153 -7.18 0.76 6.93
CA TYR A 153 -7.43 2.04 6.25
C TYR A 153 -8.59 2.84 6.86
N MET A 154 -9.00 2.48 8.07
CA MET A 154 -10.04 3.22 8.78
C MET A 154 -9.58 4.63 9.12
N ASP A 155 -10.57 5.52 9.24
CA ASP A 155 -10.33 6.88 9.72
C ASP A 155 -9.53 6.85 11.04
N PRO A 156 -8.56 7.77 11.24
CA PRO A 156 -7.69 7.73 12.41
C PRO A 156 -8.46 7.80 13.73
N GLU A 157 -9.58 8.53 13.78
CA GLU A 157 -10.45 8.59 14.96
C GLU A 157 -10.97 7.22 15.33
N VAL A 158 -11.54 6.51 14.35
CA VAL A 158 -12.08 5.17 14.52
C VAL A 158 -10.98 4.20 14.90
N GLN A 159 -9.85 4.24 14.21
CA GLN A 159 -8.74 3.34 14.46
C GLN A 159 -8.15 3.53 15.87
N GLY A 160 -8.02 4.77 16.33
CA GLY A 160 -7.60 5.12 17.68
C GLY A 160 -8.53 4.52 18.74
N VAL A 161 -9.84 4.79 18.62
CA VAL A 161 -10.86 4.26 19.54
C VAL A 161 -10.88 2.72 19.54
N LEU A 162 -10.83 2.07 18.38
CA LEU A 162 -10.80 0.60 18.28
C LEU A 162 -9.55 0.00 18.92
N THR A 163 -8.39 0.61 18.72
CA THR A 163 -7.12 0.16 19.32
C THR A 163 -7.15 0.28 20.84
N ALA A 164 -7.72 1.36 21.38
CA ALA A 164 -7.91 1.51 22.82
C ALA A 164 -8.95 0.53 23.37
N ALA A 165 -10.08 0.35 22.67
CA ALA A 165 -11.16 -0.55 23.04
C ALA A 165 -10.71 -2.03 23.06
N GLN A 166 -9.79 -2.42 22.17
CA GLN A 166 -9.25 -3.79 22.07
C GLN A 166 -8.62 -4.27 23.40
N LYS A 167 -8.07 -3.34 24.21
CA LYS A 167 -7.52 -3.65 25.53
C LYS A 167 -8.59 -4.10 26.53
N GLN A 168 -9.84 -3.66 26.33
CA GLN A 168 -10.96 -3.94 27.23
C GLN A 168 -11.92 -5.00 26.67
N TRP A 169 -11.94 -5.20 25.34
CA TRP A 169 -12.78 -6.18 24.65
C TRP A 169 -11.94 -6.94 23.61
N PRO A 170 -11.69 -8.26 23.81
CA PRO A 170 -10.76 -9.01 22.99
C PRO A 170 -11.28 -9.34 21.58
N HIS A 171 -12.58 -9.15 21.32
CA HIS A 171 -13.20 -9.42 20.02
C HIS A 171 -13.18 -8.21 19.08
N ILE A 172 -12.07 -7.46 19.09
CA ILE A 172 -11.79 -6.38 18.15
C ILE A 172 -10.52 -6.75 17.39
N HIS A 173 -10.57 -6.77 16.06
CA HIS A 173 -9.41 -7.06 15.22
C HIS A 173 -9.31 -6.06 14.08
N ILE A 174 -8.18 -5.34 14.03
CA ILE A 174 -7.79 -4.46 12.94
C ILE A 174 -6.79 -5.23 12.08
N SER A 175 -7.10 -5.45 10.80
CA SER A 175 -6.28 -6.27 9.91
C SER A 175 -6.51 -5.97 8.44
N ASP A 176 -5.76 -6.63 7.56
CA ASP A 176 -6.06 -6.72 6.12
C ASP A 176 -7.38 -7.50 5.90
N SER A 177 -8.04 -7.20 4.80
CA SER A 177 -9.30 -7.76 4.28
C SER A 177 -9.43 -9.28 4.42
N LEU A 178 -8.38 -10.05 4.13
CA LEU A 178 -8.43 -11.52 4.17
C LEU A 178 -8.58 -12.06 5.60
N VAL A 179 -7.87 -11.47 6.54
CA VAL A 179 -7.83 -11.93 7.94
C VAL A 179 -9.14 -11.61 8.65
N MET A 180 -9.87 -10.58 8.21
CA MET A 180 -11.13 -10.15 8.80
C MET A 180 -12.16 -11.28 8.85
N ALA A 181 -12.33 -12.04 7.76
CA ALA A 181 -13.29 -13.14 7.69
C ALA A 181 -12.98 -14.26 8.69
N ASP A 182 -11.71 -14.67 8.82
CA ASP A 182 -11.30 -15.71 9.76
C ASP A 182 -11.43 -15.26 11.22
N ARG A 183 -11.13 -13.99 11.50
CA ARG A 183 -11.34 -13.41 12.82
C ARG A 183 -12.82 -13.35 13.16
N ALA A 184 -13.69 -13.00 12.23
CA ALA A 184 -15.14 -13.02 12.43
C ALA A 184 -15.64 -14.44 12.76
N VAL A 185 -15.17 -15.48 12.08
CA VAL A 185 -15.49 -16.88 12.41
C VAL A 185 -15.03 -17.24 13.83
N ASN A 186 -13.83 -16.82 14.23
CA ASN A 186 -13.32 -17.07 15.58
C ASN A 186 -14.12 -16.31 16.65
N MET A 187 -14.58 -15.09 16.37
CA MET A 187 -15.47 -14.32 17.26
C MET A 187 -16.83 -15.01 17.40
N ALA A 188 -17.41 -15.47 16.29
CA ALA A 188 -18.66 -16.23 16.30
C ALA A 188 -18.53 -17.52 17.13
N LYS A 189 -17.43 -18.27 16.97
CA LYS A 189 -17.07 -19.43 17.81
C LYS A 189 -16.98 -19.07 19.30
N ALA A 190 -16.46 -17.89 19.61
CA ALA A 190 -16.32 -17.40 20.98
C ALA A 190 -17.61 -16.83 21.58
N GLY A 191 -18.73 -16.83 20.83
CA GLY A 191 -20.05 -16.45 21.33
C GLY A 191 -20.55 -15.07 20.87
N CYS A 192 -19.82 -14.36 20.01
CA CYS A 192 -20.31 -13.12 19.40
C CYS A 192 -21.57 -13.39 18.56
N GLN A 193 -22.64 -12.63 18.84
CA GLN A 193 -23.92 -12.76 18.13
C GLN A 193 -23.99 -11.87 16.89
N PHE A 194 -23.17 -10.82 16.86
CA PHE A 194 -23.11 -9.84 15.79
C PHE A 194 -21.66 -9.51 15.47
N ILE A 195 -21.39 -9.20 14.20
CA ILE A 195 -20.10 -8.74 13.71
C ILE A 195 -20.31 -7.40 13.01
N ALA A 196 -19.68 -6.36 13.55
CA ALA A 196 -19.54 -5.07 12.88
C ALA A 196 -18.29 -5.11 12.00
N VAL A 197 -18.48 -4.82 10.71
CA VAL A 197 -17.42 -4.76 9.70
C VAL A 197 -17.17 -3.30 9.36
N LEU A 198 -15.96 -2.83 9.63
CA LEU A 198 -15.52 -1.49 9.24
C LEU A 198 -14.58 -1.61 8.04
N GLY A 199 -15.11 -1.27 6.88
CA GLY A 199 -14.47 -1.48 5.58
C GLY A 199 -15.42 -1.11 4.45
N VAL A 200 -15.18 -1.67 3.28
CA VAL A 200 -16.04 -1.49 2.10
C VAL A 200 -16.96 -2.70 1.92
N ASP A 201 -17.95 -2.58 1.03
CA ASP A 201 -19.03 -3.57 0.92
C ASP A 201 -18.51 -5.00 0.64
N PHE A 202 -17.55 -5.16 -0.29
CA PHE A 202 -17.02 -6.50 -0.61
C PHE A 202 -16.34 -7.19 0.58
N MET A 203 -15.80 -6.43 1.54
CA MET A 203 -15.20 -7.01 2.75
C MET A 203 -16.29 -7.54 3.69
N SER A 204 -17.40 -6.81 3.81
CA SER A 204 -18.55 -7.21 4.60
C SER A 204 -19.25 -8.44 4.01
N GLU A 205 -19.38 -8.45 2.69
CA GLU A 205 -19.87 -9.58 1.89
C GLU A 205 -19.02 -10.84 2.06
N ASN A 206 -17.68 -10.69 2.01
CA ASN A 206 -16.77 -11.81 2.24
C ASN A 206 -16.89 -12.36 3.68
N VAL A 207 -16.97 -11.49 4.68
CA VAL A 207 -17.21 -11.90 6.07
C VAL A 207 -18.52 -12.68 6.21
N ARG A 208 -19.60 -12.20 5.59
CA ARG A 208 -20.90 -12.89 5.57
C ARG A 208 -20.81 -14.26 4.91
N ALA A 209 -20.24 -14.36 3.72
CA ALA A 209 -20.13 -15.61 2.97
C ALA A 209 -19.32 -16.67 3.73
N ILE A 210 -18.19 -16.28 4.33
CA ILE A 210 -17.34 -17.20 5.09
C ILE A 210 -18.00 -17.64 6.41
N LEU A 211 -18.75 -16.76 7.08
CA LEU A 211 -19.54 -17.14 8.26
C LEU A 211 -20.65 -18.13 7.91
N ASP A 212 -21.33 -17.95 6.77
CA ASP A 212 -22.35 -18.88 6.28
C ASP A 212 -21.75 -20.27 6.00
N GLN A 213 -20.62 -20.32 5.29
CA GLN A 213 -19.90 -21.58 5.02
C GLN A 213 -19.41 -22.27 6.30
N ALA A 214 -19.06 -21.51 7.33
CA ALA A 214 -18.64 -22.02 8.63
C ALA A 214 -19.81 -22.46 9.54
N GLY A 215 -21.07 -22.32 9.09
CA GLY A 215 -22.26 -22.71 9.85
C GLY A 215 -22.72 -21.67 10.88
N TYR A 216 -22.32 -20.41 10.72
CA TYR A 216 -22.70 -19.27 11.57
C TYR A 216 -23.69 -18.34 10.84
N ASP A 217 -24.69 -18.92 10.18
CA ASP A 217 -25.74 -18.22 9.41
C ASP A 217 -26.63 -17.31 10.29
N LYS A 218 -26.66 -17.55 11.60
CA LYS A 218 -27.45 -16.77 12.56
C LYS A 218 -26.75 -15.51 13.09
N VAL A 219 -25.43 -15.43 12.97
CA VAL A 219 -24.65 -14.27 13.44
C VAL A 219 -24.95 -13.10 12.51
N GLY A 220 -25.40 -11.95 13.02
CA GLY A 220 -25.66 -10.79 12.16
C GLY A 220 -24.36 -10.11 11.71
N VAL A 221 -24.27 -9.68 10.45
CA VAL A 221 -23.09 -8.97 9.92
C VAL A 221 -23.53 -7.59 9.44
N TYR A 222 -22.91 -6.54 9.96
CA TYR A 222 -23.31 -5.16 9.71
C TYR A 222 -22.15 -4.30 9.23
N ARG A 223 -22.37 -3.53 8.17
CA ARG A 223 -21.50 -2.44 7.68
C ARG A 223 -21.88 -1.12 8.35
N MET A 224 -21.05 -0.09 8.20
CA MET A 224 -21.21 1.19 8.92
C MET A 224 -21.91 2.29 8.10
N SER A 225 -22.62 1.93 7.03
CA SER A 225 -23.42 2.87 6.24
C SER A 225 -24.67 2.17 5.71
N ASP A 226 -25.75 2.94 5.57
CA ASP A 226 -26.95 2.57 4.81
C ASP A 226 -26.76 2.73 3.30
N GLU A 227 -25.82 3.57 2.87
CA GLU A 227 -25.43 3.75 1.47
C GLU A 227 -24.34 2.78 1.04
N ARG A 228 -24.22 2.49 -0.26
CA ARG A 228 -23.17 1.62 -0.82
C ARG A 228 -21.78 2.17 -0.49
N ILE A 229 -20.91 1.36 0.12
CA ILE A 229 -19.51 1.71 0.37
C ILE A 229 -18.64 1.09 -0.74
N GLY A 230 -18.34 1.88 -1.75
CA GLY A 230 -17.62 1.46 -2.96
C GLY A 230 -16.11 1.22 -2.81
N CYS A 231 -15.46 0.91 -3.93
CA CYS A 231 -14.01 0.80 -4.06
C CYS A 231 -13.67 0.91 -5.55
N SER A 232 -12.79 1.86 -5.91
CA SER A 232 -12.45 2.14 -7.31
C SER A 232 -11.95 0.91 -8.07
N LEU A 233 -11.14 0.06 -7.41
CA LEU A 233 -10.66 -1.19 -7.98
C LEU A 233 -11.77 -2.23 -8.18
N ALA A 234 -12.69 -2.34 -7.22
CA ALA A 234 -13.82 -3.26 -7.35
C ALA A 234 -14.77 -2.82 -8.48
N ASP A 235 -14.97 -1.51 -8.63
CA ASP A 235 -15.75 -0.94 -9.72
C ASP A 235 -15.06 -1.15 -11.08
N ALA A 236 -13.73 -0.96 -11.16
CA ALA A 236 -12.95 -1.26 -12.38
C ALA A 236 -13.07 -2.73 -12.80
N ALA A 237 -13.06 -3.67 -11.85
CA ALA A 237 -13.23 -5.09 -12.12
C ALA A 237 -14.66 -5.50 -12.52
N ALA A 238 -15.65 -4.64 -12.27
CA ALA A 238 -17.06 -4.85 -12.64
C ALA A 238 -17.39 -4.27 -14.02
N THR A 239 -16.43 -3.62 -14.70
CA THR A 239 -16.63 -3.03 -16.03
C THR A 239 -16.78 -4.08 -17.12
N THR A 240 -17.38 -3.68 -18.25
CA THR A 240 -17.51 -4.56 -19.43
C THR A 240 -16.12 -4.81 -20.06
N GLU A 241 -15.23 -3.85 -19.94
CA GLU A 241 -13.84 -3.88 -20.40
C GLU A 241 -13.04 -4.97 -19.67
N TYR A 242 -13.21 -5.08 -18.35
CA TYR A 242 -12.60 -6.16 -17.57
C TYR A 242 -13.11 -7.53 -18.01
N MET A 243 -14.41 -7.67 -18.26
CA MET A 243 -14.98 -8.94 -18.74
C MET A 243 -14.44 -9.31 -20.14
N LYS A 244 -14.35 -8.36 -21.08
CA LYS A 244 -13.72 -8.58 -22.39
C LYS A 244 -12.25 -9.03 -22.26
N TYR A 245 -11.51 -8.43 -21.32
CA TYR A 245 -10.14 -8.84 -21.02
C TYR A 245 -10.06 -10.31 -20.57
N LEU A 246 -11.00 -10.77 -19.73
CA LEU A 246 -11.09 -12.18 -19.33
C LEU A 246 -11.62 -13.10 -20.45
N GLU A 247 -12.47 -12.61 -21.33
CA GLU A 247 -12.91 -13.36 -22.51
C GLU A 247 -11.72 -13.69 -23.42
N ILE A 248 -10.82 -12.71 -23.66
CA ILE A 248 -9.56 -12.93 -24.39
C ILE A 248 -8.70 -13.99 -23.69
N ALA A 249 -8.59 -13.93 -22.36
CA ALA A 249 -7.86 -14.92 -21.58
C ALA A 249 -8.43 -16.33 -21.71
N SER A 250 -9.76 -16.47 -21.78
CA SER A 250 -10.44 -17.75 -21.94
C SER A 250 -10.16 -18.43 -23.28
N LEU A 251 -9.80 -17.64 -24.32
CA LEU A 251 -9.47 -18.14 -25.66
C LEU A 251 -8.03 -18.67 -25.77
N SER A 252 -7.18 -18.41 -24.78
CA SER A 252 -5.75 -18.75 -24.82
C SER A 252 -5.30 -19.67 -23.67
N PRO A 253 -5.93 -20.84 -23.45
CA PRO A 253 -5.47 -21.75 -22.42
C PRO A 253 -4.15 -22.46 -22.80
N PRO A 254 -3.30 -22.85 -21.83
CA PRO A 254 -3.50 -22.75 -20.38
C PRO A 254 -3.40 -21.29 -19.89
N SER A 255 -4.48 -20.79 -19.31
CA SER A 255 -4.58 -19.44 -18.79
C SER A 255 -5.05 -19.46 -17.34
N LEU A 256 -4.46 -18.58 -16.53
CA LEU A 256 -4.81 -18.40 -15.12
C LEU A 256 -5.13 -16.92 -14.91
N HIS A 257 -6.30 -16.66 -14.33
CA HIS A 257 -6.64 -15.34 -13.86
C HIS A 257 -6.22 -15.19 -12.39
N VAL A 258 -5.37 -14.19 -12.12
CA VAL A 258 -4.94 -13.82 -10.77
C VAL A 258 -5.64 -12.51 -10.41
N ILE A 259 -6.69 -12.60 -9.60
CA ILE A 259 -7.51 -11.44 -9.23
C ILE A 259 -7.08 -10.87 -7.89
N TYR A 260 -6.98 -9.56 -7.78
CA TYR A 260 -6.70 -8.91 -6.50
C TYR A 260 -7.91 -9.04 -5.54
N ILE A 261 -7.64 -9.17 -4.24
CA ILE A 261 -8.67 -9.35 -3.20
C ILE A 261 -9.69 -8.21 -3.19
N ASN A 262 -9.26 -6.99 -3.54
CA ASN A 262 -10.05 -5.75 -3.59
C ASN A 262 -11.03 -5.71 -4.77
N THR A 263 -11.89 -6.71 -4.86
CA THR A 263 -12.91 -6.90 -5.89
C THR A 263 -14.16 -7.54 -5.25
N SER A 264 -15.33 -7.37 -5.87
CA SER A 264 -16.57 -7.96 -5.34
C SER A 264 -16.56 -9.48 -5.43
N LEU A 265 -17.40 -10.14 -4.61
CA LEU A 265 -17.58 -11.59 -4.67
C LEU A 265 -18.25 -12.01 -5.99
N GLU A 266 -19.15 -11.17 -6.51
CA GLU A 266 -19.81 -11.33 -7.80
C GLU A 266 -18.81 -11.34 -8.95
N THR A 267 -17.90 -10.37 -9.01
CA THR A 267 -16.84 -10.34 -10.03
C THR A 267 -15.96 -11.58 -9.95
N LYS A 268 -15.56 -12.01 -8.74
CA LYS A 268 -14.79 -13.24 -8.56
C LYS A 268 -15.54 -14.46 -9.08
N ALA A 269 -16.85 -14.54 -8.83
CA ALA A 269 -17.68 -15.64 -9.30
C ALA A 269 -17.72 -15.68 -10.83
N HIS A 270 -18.10 -14.57 -11.48
CA HIS A 270 -18.17 -14.49 -12.94
C HIS A 270 -16.82 -14.74 -13.61
N ALA A 271 -15.75 -14.16 -13.08
CA ALA A 271 -14.41 -14.39 -13.57
C ALA A 271 -14.01 -15.87 -13.48
N HIS A 272 -14.33 -16.53 -12.35
CA HIS A 272 -13.98 -17.94 -12.13
C HIS A 272 -14.71 -18.91 -13.07
N GLU A 273 -15.93 -18.58 -13.50
CA GLU A 273 -16.65 -19.39 -14.50
C GLU A 273 -16.09 -19.23 -15.93
N LEU A 274 -15.44 -18.11 -16.19
CA LEU A 274 -14.86 -17.80 -17.50
C LEU A 274 -13.43 -18.35 -17.61
N VAL A 275 -12.60 -18.09 -16.61
CA VAL A 275 -11.19 -18.48 -16.54
C VAL A 275 -10.89 -19.03 -15.14
N PRO A 276 -10.16 -20.16 -15.00
CA PRO A 276 -9.70 -20.62 -13.69
C PRO A 276 -9.01 -19.47 -12.94
N THR A 277 -9.48 -19.20 -11.72
CA THR A 277 -9.16 -17.95 -11.02
C THR A 277 -8.61 -18.26 -9.63
N ILE A 278 -7.59 -17.51 -9.23
CA ILE A 278 -7.05 -17.47 -7.87
C ILE A 278 -7.01 -16.02 -7.39
N THR A 279 -7.43 -15.79 -6.16
CA THR A 279 -7.31 -14.47 -5.53
C THR A 279 -5.87 -14.23 -5.04
N CYS A 280 -5.43 -12.97 -4.98
CA CYS A 280 -4.16 -12.59 -4.39
C CYS A 280 -4.31 -11.33 -3.51
N THR A 281 -3.30 -11.07 -2.68
CA THR A 281 -3.08 -9.83 -1.93
C THR A 281 -1.75 -9.20 -2.36
N SER A 282 -1.50 -7.93 -2.03
CA SER A 282 -0.21 -7.30 -2.32
C SER A 282 0.97 -8.01 -1.64
N SER A 283 0.72 -8.76 -0.57
CA SER A 283 1.73 -9.55 0.15
C SER A 283 2.08 -10.90 -0.48
N ASN A 284 1.23 -11.46 -1.35
CA ASN A 284 1.47 -12.78 -1.93
C ASN A 284 1.49 -12.82 -3.47
N VAL A 285 1.06 -11.75 -4.16
CA VAL A 285 0.88 -11.73 -5.62
C VAL A 285 2.12 -12.20 -6.39
N VAL A 286 3.31 -11.71 -6.03
CA VAL A 286 4.58 -12.11 -6.66
C VAL A 286 4.82 -13.62 -6.53
N GLN A 287 4.65 -14.16 -5.32
CA GLN A 287 4.85 -15.58 -5.05
C GLN A 287 3.79 -16.44 -5.73
N THR A 288 2.53 -15.99 -5.75
CA THR A 288 1.43 -16.67 -6.46
C THR A 288 1.74 -16.81 -7.94
N ILE A 289 2.21 -15.75 -8.59
CA ILE A 289 2.50 -15.74 -10.03
C ILE A 289 3.71 -16.63 -10.34
N LEU A 290 4.81 -16.48 -9.60
CA LEU A 290 6.01 -17.32 -9.79
C LEU A 290 5.68 -18.81 -9.60
N GLN A 291 5.03 -19.16 -8.50
CA GLN A 291 4.64 -20.55 -8.25
C GLN A 291 3.72 -21.09 -9.36
N ALA A 292 2.80 -20.28 -9.89
CA ALA A 292 1.94 -20.68 -11.01
C ALA A 292 2.74 -21.03 -12.27
N PHE A 293 3.70 -20.19 -12.65
CA PHE A 293 4.60 -20.46 -13.78
C PHE A 293 5.50 -21.67 -13.55
N ALA A 294 5.87 -21.96 -12.32
CA ALA A 294 6.69 -23.12 -11.99
C ALA A 294 5.91 -24.44 -12.02
N GLN A 295 4.63 -24.43 -11.64
CA GLN A 295 3.77 -25.63 -11.60
C GLN A 295 3.07 -25.93 -12.93
N ILE A 296 2.83 -24.94 -13.78
CA ILE A 296 2.02 -25.08 -15.00
C ILE A 296 2.85 -24.69 -16.23
N PRO A 297 3.26 -25.67 -17.07
CA PRO A 297 3.93 -25.41 -18.33
C PRO A 297 3.09 -24.54 -19.27
N ASP A 298 3.74 -23.69 -20.06
CA ASP A 298 3.13 -22.84 -21.10
C ASP A 298 2.01 -21.90 -20.62
N LEU A 299 1.84 -21.74 -19.30
CA LEU A 299 0.83 -20.89 -18.69
C LEU A 299 0.92 -19.43 -19.18
N THR A 300 -0.23 -18.81 -19.43
CA THR A 300 -0.36 -17.34 -19.52
C THR A 300 -1.15 -16.84 -18.32
N VAL A 301 -0.58 -15.87 -17.59
CA VAL A 301 -1.20 -15.26 -16.42
C VAL A 301 -1.88 -13.96 -16.82
N TYR A 302 -3.12 -13.78 -16.39
CA TYR A 302 -3.89 -12.55 -16.54
C TYR A 302 -4.15 -11.97 -15.15
N TYR A 303 -3.52 -10.84 -14.84
CA TYR A 303 -3.65 -10.16 -13.55
C TYR A 303 -4.61 -8.96 -13.64
N GLY A 304 -5.30 -8.64 -12.54
CA GLY A 304 -6.15 -7.46 -12.45
C GLY A 304 -6.86 -7.31 -11.09
N PRO A 305 -7.57 -6.19 -10.86
CA PRO A 305 -7.81 -5.08 -11.80
C PRO A 305 -6.79 -3.94 -11.70
N ASP A 306 -5.85 -3.98 -10.75
CA ASP A 306 -4.95 -2.84 -10.49
C ASP A 306 -3.84 -2.73 -11.55
N SER A 307 -3.93 -1.73 -12.42
CA SER A 307 -2.99 -1.47 -13.51
C SER A 307 -1.57 -1.17 -13.01
N TYR A 308 -1.44 -0.38 -11.95
CA TYR A 308 -0.13 -0.03 -11.40
C TYR A 308 0.54 -1.23 -10.78
N MET A 309 -0.17 -2.00 -9.96
CA MET A 309 0.36 -3.25 -9.41
C MET A 309 0.75 -4.23 -10.52
N GLY A 310 -0.04 -4.34 -11.59
CA GLY A 310 0.29 -5.17 -12.75
C GLY A 310 1.59 -4.75 -13.44
N ALA A 311 1.71 -3.45 -13.74
CA ALA A 311 2.92 -2.88 -14.33
C ALA A 311 4.14 -3.03 -13.41
N ASN A 312 3.98 -2.79 -12.11
CA ASN A 312 5.05 -2.89 -11.12
C ASN A 312 5.52 -4.34 -10.91
N ILE A 313 4.64 -5.33 -11.01
CA ILE A 313 5.03 -6.75 -11.02
C ILE A 313 5.84 -7.07 -12.28
N ALA A 314 5.42 -6.56 -13.44
CA ALA A 314 6.15 -6.76 -14.68
C ALA A 314 7.55 -6.12 -14.61
N GLU A 315 7.66 -4.89 -14.13
CA GLU A 315 8.94 -4.19 -13.91
C GLU A 315 9.82 -4.95 -12.90
N LEU A 316 9.25 -5.44 -11.78
CA LEU A 316 9.98 -6.26 -10.82
C LEU A 316 10.57 -7.51 -11.50
N PHE A 317 9.80 -8.19 -12.35
CA PHE A 317 10.28 -9.37 -13.08
C PHE A 317 11.31 -9.02 -14.16
N GLN A 318 11.22 -7.85 -14.79
CA GLN A 318 12.26 -7.35 -15.69
C GLN A 318 13.57 -7.12 -14.94
N GLN A 319 13.53 -6.53 -13.74
CA GLN A 319 14.72 -6.38 -12.89
C GLN A 319 15.26 -7.74 -12.43
N MET A 320 14.39 -8.70 -12.07
CA MET A 320 14.80 -10.06 -11.74
C MET A 320 15.50 -10.76 -12.92
N ALA A 321 15.13 -10.47 -14.17
CA ALA A 321 15.80 -10.99 -15.36
C ALA A 321 17.24 -10.47 -15.56
N LEU A 322 17.67 -9.49 -14.74
CA LEU A 322 19.04 -8.96 -14.69
C LEU A 322 19.81 -9.46 -13.46
N MET A 323 19.13 -10.02 -12.45
CA MET A 323 19.73 -10.57 -11.23
C MET A 323 20.50 -11.88 -11.50
N SER A 324 21.34 -12.28 -10.55
CA SER A 324 21.99 -13.60 -10.56
C SER A 324 20.98 -14.71 -10.27
N ASP A 325 21.29 -15.94 -10.70
CA ASP A 325 20.39 -17.08 -10.48
C ASP A 325 20.26 -17.40 -8.98
N GLU A 326 21.31 -17.15 -8.18
CA GLU A 326 21.29 -17.29 -6.73
C GLU A 326 20.30 -16.32 -6.07
N GLU A 327 20.28 -15.05 -6.49
CA GLU A 327 19.35 -14.05 -5.97
C GLU A 327 17.91 -14.35 -6.38
N ILE A 328 17.68 -14.83 -7.62
CA ILE A 328 16.35 -15.24 -8.08
C ILE A 328 15.88 -16.46 -7.28
N SER A 329 16.75 -17.44 -7.07
CA SER A 329 16.44 -18.63 -6.27
C SER A 329 16.12 -18.30 -4.81
N ALA A 330 16.66 -17.19 -4.27
CA ALA A 330 16.29 -16.70 -2.94
C ALA A 330 14.87 -16.11 -2.89
N VAL A 331 14.36 -15.60 -4.01
CA VAL A 331 12.96 -15.16 -4.15
C VAL A 331 12.05 -16.36 -4.39
N HIS A 332 12.42 -17.26 -5.30
CA HIS A 332 11.67 -18.48 -5.59
C HIS A 332 12.59 -19.60 -6.12
N PRO A 333 12.67 -20.76 -5.45
CA PRO A 333 13.71 -21.78 -5.72
C PRO A 333 13.62 -22.47 -7.08
N GLN A 334 12.44 -22.44 -7.72
CA GLN A 334 12.22 -23.06 -9.03
C GLN A 334 12.47 -22.10 -10.22
N HIS A 335 12.90 -20.86 -9.94
CA HIS A 335 13.16 -19.87 -10.98
C HIS A 335 14.64 -19.51 -11.10
N ASN A 336 15.02 -19.22 -12.34
CA ASN A 336 16.30 -18.68 -12.75
C ASN A 336 16.07 -17.60 -13.81
N ARG A 337 17.14 -16.92 -14.24
CA ARG A 337 17.08 -15.81 -15.21
C ARG A 337 16.35 -16.17 -16.51
N ASN A 338 16.57 -17.36 -17.05
CA ASN A 338 15.94 -17.81 -18.29
C ASN A 338 14.44 -18.04 -18.10
N SER A 339 14.04 -18.64 -16.98
CA SER A 339 12.62 -18.84 -16.66
C SER A 339 11.88 -17.52 -16.48
N ILE A 340 12.50 -16.51 -15.84
CA ILE A 340 11.92 -15.18 -15.68
C ILE A 340 11.76 -14.48 -17.04
N ARG A 341 12.76 -14.59 -17.92
CA ARG A 341 12.66 -14.05 -19.29
C ARG A 341 11.55 -14.71 -20.11
N SER A 342 11.35 -16.02 -19.93
CA SER A 342 10.30 -16.78 -20.63
C SER A 342 8.89 -16.46 -20.13
N LEU A 343 8.71 -16.10 -18.84
CA LEU A 343 7.39 -15.78 -18.29
C LEU A 343 6.94 -14.35 -18.57
N LEU A 344 7.88 -13.39 -18.76
CA LEU A 344 7.55 -11.97 -18.96
C LEU A 344 6.53 -11.71 -20.09
N PRO A 345 6.68 -12.26 -21.31
CA PRO A 345 5.69 -12.08 -22.38
C PRO A 345 4.32 -12.73 -22.08
N ARG A 346 4.29 -13.69 -21.13
CA ARG A 346 3.12 -14.45 -20.73
C ARG A 346 2.43 -13.87 -19.48
N LEU A 347 2.94 -12.76 -18.94
CA LEU A 347 2.29 -12.00 -17.90
C LEU A 347 1.49 -10.85 -18.53
N GLN A 348 0.17 -11.02 -18.57
CA GLN A 348 -0.78 -10.01 -19.01
C GLN A 348 -1.40 -9.36 -17.77
N TYR A 349 -1.70 -8.06 -17.85
CA TYR A 349 -2.39 -7.34 -16.79
C TYR A 349 -3.38 -6.33 -17.36
N PHE A 350 -4.47 -6.12 -16.62
CA PHE A 350 -5.49 -5.13 -16.97
C PHE A 350 -4.93 -3.71 -16.89
N GLN A 351 -5.36 -2.83 -17.80
CA GLN A 351 -4.79 -1.48 -17.96
C GLN A 351 -5.70 -0.35 -17.46
N ASP A 352 -6.94 -0.64 -17.07
CA ASP A 352 -7.95 0.39 -16.77
C ASP A 352 -8.55 0.27 -15.35
N GLY A 353 -7.70 0.02 -14.35
CA GLY A 353 -8.11 0.02 -12.95
C GLY A 353 -7.05 0.60 -12.05
N THR A 354 -7.38 1.65 -11.29
CA THR A 354 -6.45 2.29 -10.36
C THR A 354 -7.09 2.48 -8.98
N CYS A 355 -6.25 2.47 -7.95
CA CYS A 355 -6.64 2.84 -6.61
C CYS A 355 -6.51 4.37 -6.46
N ILE A 356 -7.63 5.06 -6.24
CA ILE A 356 -7.66 6.54 -6.13
C ILE A 356 -6.74 7.11 -5.05
N VAL A 357 -6.43 6.34 -4.00
CA VAL A 357 -5.52 6.78 -2.94
C VAL A 357 -4.07 6.68 -3.38
N HIS A 358 -3.70 5.60 -4.05
CA HIS A 358 -2.32 5.38 -4.49
C HIS A 358 -1.97 6.20 -5.74
N ASP A 359 -2.96 6.55 -6.56
CA ASP A 359 -2.79 7.41 -7.74
C ASP A 359 -2.21 8.81 -7.40
N LEU A 360 -2.38 9.25 -6.14
CA LEU A 360 -1.85 10.52 -5.65
C LEU A 360 -0.32 10.56 -5.57
N PHE A 361 0.37 9.41 -5.59
CA PHE A 361 1.83 9.33 -5.53
C PHE A 361 2.48 9.44 -6.92
N GLY A 362 1.92 10.30 -7.77
CA GLY A 362 2.41 10.57 -9.12
C GLY A 362 3.62 11.51 -9.16
N HIS A 363 3.82 12.10 -10.34
CA HIS A 363 5.05 12.79 -10.73
C HIS A 363 5.47 13.90 -9.76
N ASP A 364 4.55 14.81 -9.44
CA ASP A 364 4.81 15.97 -8.58
C ASP A 364 5.27 15.55 -7.17
N VAL A 365 4.73 14.43 -6.66
CA VAL A 365 5.12 13.88 -5.38
C VAL A 365 6.52 13.29 -5.45
N VAL A 366 6.84 12.54 -6.50
CA VAL A 366 8.15 11.91 -6.71
C VAL A 366 9.25 12.96 -6.91
N GLU A 367 8.98 14.02 -7.68
CA GLU A 367 9.90 15.14 -7.88
C GLU A 367 10.23 15.80 -6.53
N LYS A 368 9.22 16.10 -5.73
CA LYS A 368 9.40 16.68 -4.40
C LYS A 368 10.14 15.75 -3.42
N ILE A 369 9.92 14.44 -3.50
CA ILE A 369 10.71 13.46 -2.72
C ILE A 369 12.18 13.50 -3.13
N ASN A 370 12.48 13.54 -4.43
CA ASN A 370 13.85 13.62 -4.94
C ASN A 370 14.55 14.94 -4.54
N ASP A 371 13.80 16.02 -4.40
CA ASP A 371 14.35 17.31 -4.03
C ASP A 371 14.56 17.48 -2.52
N MET A 372 13.62 17.00 -1.71
CA MET A 372 13.59 17.28 -0.26
C MET A 372 13.92 16.08 0.64
N TYR A 373 13.79 14.85 0.13
CA TYR A 373 13.80 13.62 0.93
C TYR A 373 14.66 12.50 0.30
N CYS A 374 15.64 12.86 -0.54
CA CYS A 374 16.51 11.89 -1.24
C CYS A 374 17.45 11.08 -0.32
N ASP A 375 17.68 11.55 0.90
CA ASP A 375 18.42 10.91 1.99
C ASP A 375 17.52 10.13 2.97
N ALA A 376 16.20 10.18 2.80
CA ALA A 376 15.25 9.47 3.64
C ALA A 376 15.10 7.99 3.23
N PHE A 377 14.58 7.18 4.15
CA PHE A 377 14.15 5.84 3.85
C PHE A 377 12.85 5.87 3.02
N LEU A 378 12.85 5.29 1.82
CA LEU A 378 11.70 5.31 0.93
C LEU A 378 10.92 4.01 1.00
N THR A 379 9.63 4.11 1.28
CA THR A 379 8.72 2.96 1.33
C THR A 379 7.65 3.12 0.26
N ALA A 380 7.27 2.05 -0.42
CA ALA A 380 6.19 2.08 -1.41
C ALA A 380 5.34 0.81 -1.39
N HIS A 381 4.04 0.99 -1.59
CA HIS A 381 3.11 -0.09 -1.86
C HIS A 381 3.19 -0.53 -3.33
N PHE A 382 2.76 -1.76 -3.67
CA PHE A 382 2.72 -2.21 -5.07
C PHE A 382 1.71 -1.44 -5.95
N GLU A 383 0.72 -0.79 -5.33
CA GLU A 383 -0.35 -0.06 -6.03
C GLU A 383 0.06 1.37 -6.45
N VAL A 384 1.25 1.84 -6.09
CA VAL A 384 1.70 3.20 -6.44
C VAL A 384 2.06 3.32 -7.93
N PRO A 385 1.96 4.52 -8.53
CA PRO A 385 2.46 4.79 -9.87
C PRO A 385 3.91 4.34 -10.08
N GLY A 386 4.22 3.94 -11.32
CA GLY A 386 5.52 3.34 -11.67
C GLY A 386 6.74 4.20 -11.33
N GLU A 387 6.59 5.53 -11.32
CA GLU A 387 7.62 6.49 -10.91
C GLU A 387 7.95 6.40 -9.41
N MET A 388 6.95 6.33 -8.53
CA MET A 388 7.17 6.14 -7.09
C MET A 388 7.70 4.73 -6.79
N PHE A 389 7.20 3.72 -7.52
CA PHE A 389 7.71 2.35 -7.44
C PHE A 389 9.21 2.29 -7.81
N SER A 390 9.59 2.92 -8.92
CA SER A 390 10.97 2.95 -9.41
C SER A 390 11.90 3.65 -8.42
N LEU A 391 11.46 4.78 -7.87
CA LEU A 391 12.19 5.52 -6.85
C LEU A 391 12.44 4.67 -5.59
N ALA A 392 11.40 3.99 -5.08
CA ALA A 392 11.53 3.12 -3.91
C ALA A 392 12.34 1.85 -4.19
N MET A 393 12.26 1.28 -5.40
CA MET A 393 13.10 0.16 -5.83
C MET A 393 14.57 0.55 -5.91
N GLU A 394 14.86 1.76 -6.38
CA GLU A 394 16.21 2.29 -6.39
C GLU A 394 16.75 2.49 -4.96
N ALA A 395 15.95 3.07 -4.07
CA ALA A 395 16.28 3.15 -2.65
C ALA A 395 16.49 1.77 -2.01
N LYS A 396 15.68 0.78 -2.37
CA LYS A 396 15.83 -0.62 -1.91
C LYS A 396 17.16 -1.24 -2.31
N ARG A 397 17.64 -1.01 -3.54
CA ARG A 397 18.98 -1.46 -3.98
C ARG A 397 20.11 -0.88 -3.11
N ARG A 398 19.91 0.32 -2.58
CA ARG A 398 20.84 1.01 -1.66
C ARG A 398 20.65 0.61 -0.20
N GLY A 399 19.71 -0.29 0.11
CA GLY A 399 19.33 -0.63 1.49
C GLY A 399 18.58 0.50 2.23
N MET A 400 18.14 1.52 1.50
CA MET A 400 17.42 2.71 1.98
C MET A 400 15.93 2.67 1.62
N GLY A 401 15.40 1.52 1.20
CA GLY A 401 13.98 1.44 0.87
C GLY A 401 13.40 0.04 0.83
N VAL A 402 12.07 0.00 0.71
CA VAL A 402 11.28 -1.23 0.63
C VAL A 402 10.10 -1.03 -0.31
N VAL A 403 9.78 -2.07 -1.07
CA VAL A 403 8.56 -2.15 -1.86
C VAL A 403 7.84 -3.44 -1.49
N GLY A 404 6.56 -3.34 -1.16
CA GLY A 404 5.78 -4.49 -0.72
C GLY A 404 4.40 -4.14 -0.20
N SER A 405 3.83 -5.05 0.60
CA SER A 405 2.60 -4.81 1.34
C SER A 405 2.82 -3.86 2.53
N THR A 406 1.72 -3.38 3.13
CA THR A 406 1.72 -2.63 4.39
C THR A 406 2.54 -3.31 5.49
N GLN A 407 2.49 -4.65 5.58
CA GLN A 407 3.29 -5.42 6.53
C GLN A 407 4.79 -5.36 6.21
N ASN A 408 5.19 -5.41 4.94
CA ASN A 408 6.59 -5.31 4.54
C ASN A 408 7.17 -3.92 4.89
N ILE A 409 6.38 -2.87 4.72
CA ILE A 409 6.73 -1.50 5.10
C ILE A 409 6.94 -1.42 6.62
N LEU A 410 5.99 -1.94 7.41
CA LEU A 410 6.09 -1.92 8.87
C LEU A 410 7.31 -2.70 9.38
N ASP A 411 7.59 -3.88 8.82
CA ASP A 411 8.73 -4.70 9.22
C ASP A 411 10.07 -4.06 8.83
N PHE A 412 10.13 -3.35 7.71
CA PHE A 412 11.31 -2.56 7.35
C PHE A 412 11.57 -1.43 8.35
N ILE A 413 10.54 -0.69 8.76
CA ILE A 413 10.66 0.36 9.80
C ILE A 413 11.16 -0.25 11.11
N LYS A 414 10.59 -1.38 11.56
CA LYS A 414 11.06 -2.10 12.76
C LYS A 414 12.52 -2.50 12.64
N GLN A 415 12.92 -3.06 11.49
CA GLN A 415 14.29 -3.51 11.28
C GLN A 415 15.28 -2.34 11.39
N ARG A 416 15.01 -1.23 10.70
CA ARG A 416 15.87 -0.03 10.74
C ARG A 416 15.92 0.60 12.13
N LEU A 417 14.78 0.66 12.83
CA LEU A 417 14.73 1.13 14.21
C LEU A 417 15.51 0.21 15.16
N GLN A 418 15.38 -1.11 15.01
CA GLN A 418 16.14 -2.07 15.82
C GLN A 418 17.64 -1.90 15.60
N GLU A 419 18.08 -1.74 14.35
CA GLU A 419 19.48 -1.49 14.02
C GLU A 419 20.01 -0.18 14.61
N ALA A 420 19.18 0.86 14.74
CA ALA A 420 19.55 2.11 15.42
C ALA A 420 19.60 1.93 16.95
N LEU A 421 18.63 1.23 17.53
CA LEU A 421 18.61 0.89 18.96
C LEU A 421 19.83 0.06 19.38
N ASP A 422 20.23 -0.91 18.55
CA ASP A 422 21.40 -1.76 18.79
C ASP A 422 22.71 -0.96 18.74
N ARG A 423 22.77 0.12 17.94
CA ARG A 423 23.91 1.04 17.89
C ARG A 423 23.99 1.94 19.12
N ASN A 424 22.84 2.33 19.68
CA ASN A 424 22.72 3.24 20.84
C ASN A 424 23.51 4.56 20.65
N ILE A 425 23.28 5.21 19.51
CA ILE A 425 23.78 6.56 19.18
C ILE A 425 22.58 7.43 18.81
N ASP A 426 22.65 8.72 19.10
CA ASP A 426 21.61 9.68 18.73
C ASP A 426 21.37 9.61 17.22
N ASP A 427 20.11 9.41 16.82
CA ASP A 427 19.75 9.16 15.43
C ASP A 427 18.33 9.67 15.12
N HIS A 428 18.15 10.12 13.88
CA HIS A 428 16.88 10.63 13.38
C HIS A 428 16.54 9.90 12.08
N LEU A 429 15.68 8.89 12.18
CA LEU A 429 15.31 8.04 11.05
C LEU A 429 14.08 8.63 10.35
N GLN A 430 14.27 9.17 9.15
CA GLN A 430 13.19 9.74 8.34
C GLN A 430 12.69 8.71 7.32
N PHE A 431 11.38 8.43 7.31
CA PHE A 431 10.72 7.51 6.38
C PHE A 431 9.65 8.23 5.58
N VAL A 432 9.72 8.11 4.25
CA VAL A 432 8.65 8.54 3.35
C VAL A 432 7.66 7.40 3.15
N LEU A 433 6.40 7.64 3.48
CA LEU A 433 5.34 6.64 3.45
C LEU A 433 4.61 6.63 2.09
N GLY A 434 5.07 5.83 1.12
CA GLY A 434 4.41 5.64 -0.18
C GLY A 434 3.24 4.65 -0.12
N THR A 435 2.31 4.87 0.81
CA THR A 435 1.06 4.11 0.96
C THR A 435 0.04 4.94 1.74
N GLU A 436 -1.14 4.39 2.00
CA GLU A 436 -2.19 5.08 2.73
C GLU A 436 -1.78 5.42 4.18
N SER A 437 -2.18 6.62 4.61
CA SER A 437 -1.90 7.22 5.91
C SER A 437 -2.44 6.45 7.11
N GLY A 438 -3.50 5.62 6.94
CA GLY A 438 -4.11 4.82 8.01
C GLY A 438 -3.16 3.81 8.68
N MET A 439 -1.99 3.56 8.11
CA MET A 439 -0.94 2.77 8.79
C MET A 439 -0.30 3.49 9.98
N ILE A 440 -0.44 4.82 10.11
CA ILE A 440 0.30 5.61 11.10
C ILE A 440 0.04 5.14 12.53
N THR A 441 -1.19 4.74 12.87
CA THR A 441 -1.53 4.25 14.21
C THR A 441 -0.73 2.99 14.56
N SER A 442 -0.62 2.06 13.59
CA SER A 442 0.13 0.82 13.76
C SER A 442 1.64 1.07 13.84
N ILE A 443 2.15 1.98 13.00
CA ILE A 443 3.56 2.41 13.02
C ILE A 443 3.88 3.07 14.37
N ALA A 444 3.10 4.07 14.78
CA ALA A 444 3.31 4.81 16.03
C ALA A 444 3.25 3.91 17.26
N ALA A 445 2.28 3.00 17.33
CA ALA A 445 2.19 2.04 18.42
C ALA A 445 3.43 1.12 18.49
N THR A 446 3.86 0.59 17.35
CA THR A 446 5.01 -0.31 17.24
C THR A 446 6.33 0.40 17.59
N VAL A 447 6.58 1.55 16.97
CA VAL A 447 7.80 2.35 17.17
C VAL A 447 7.92 2.75 18.64
N ARG A 448 6.83 3.25 19.25
CA ARG A 448 6.84 3.60 20.67
C ARG A 448 7.07 2.40 21.57
N ALA A 449 6.45 1.26 21.29
CA ALA A 449 6.70 0.05 22.07
C ALA A 449 8.19 -0.35 22.03
N MET A 450 8.83 -0.31 20.85
CA MET A 450 10.26 -0.61 20.71
C MET A 450 11.14 0.39 21.45
N LEU A 451 10.88 1.70 21.27
CA LEU A 451 11.59 2.75 22.01
C LEU A 451 11.42 2.55 23.52
N MET A 452 10.21 2.33 24.04
CA MET A 452 9.98 2.19 25.48
C MET A 452 10.48 0.86 26.08
N SER A 453 10.61 -0.20 25.29
CA SER A 453 11.07 -1.53 25.75
C SER A 453 12.56 -1.59 26.12
N THR A 454 13.35 -0.60 25.69
CA THR A 454 14.78 -0.54 25.94
C THR A 454 15.04 -0.16 27.41
N LYS A 455 15.83 -0.97 28.14
CA LYS A 455 16.09 -0.76 29.58
C LYS A 455 16.62 0.66 29.84
N PRO A 456 16.16 1.36 30.89
CA PRO A 456 16.70 2.66 31.25
C PRO A 456 18.17 2.52 31.64
N SER A 457 19.05 2.95 30.74
CA SER A 457 20.49 3.09 30.99
C SER A 457 20.81 4.58 31.19
N PRO A 458 21.84 4.93 31.97
CA PRO A 458 22.21 6.33 32.23
C PRO A 458 22.78 7.07 31.01
N LYS A 459 22.98 6.40 29.87
CA LYS A 459 23.38 6.97 28.57
C LYS A 459 22.53 6.37 27.45
N ARG A 460 21.23 6.65 27.50
CA ARG A 460 20.31 6.29 26.43
C ARG A 460 20.44 7.32 25.31
N ALA A 461 20.67 6.85 24.09
CA ALA A 461 20.68 7.70 22.91
C ALA A 461 19.29 8.29 22.62
N ASP A 462 19.27 9.52 22.11
CA ASP A 462 18.07 10.17 21.60
C ASP A 462 17.78 9.69 20.18
N ILE A 463 16.91 8.69 20.07
CA ILE A 463 16.49 8.10 18.80
C ILE A 463 15.05 8.51 18.52
N SER A 464 14.84 9.11 17.35
CA SER A 464 13.53 9.53 16.86
C SER A 464 13.25 8.98 15.48
N VAL A 465 11.97 8.71 15.21
CA VAL A 465 11.48 8.23 13.91
C VAL A 465 10.52 9.26 13.36
N GLU A 466 10.84 9.84 12.21
CA GLU A 466 9.96 10.73 11.46
C GLU A 466 9.24 9.96 10.35
N ILE A 467 7.92 10.00 10.34
CA ILE A 467 7.08 9.50 9.25
C ILE A 467 6.60 10.69 8.44
N VAL A 468 7.04 10.76 7.19
CA VAL A 468 6.66 11.79 6.22
C VAL A 468 5.50 11.28 5.38
N PHE A 469 4.42 12.07 5.30
CA PHE A 469 3.24 11.77 4.50
C PHE A 469 3.35 12.52 3.16
N PRO A 470 3.61 11.82 2.04
CA PRO A 470 3.82 12.45 0.75
C PRO A 470 2.49 12.88 0.13
N VAL A 471 1.87 13.89 0.74
CA VAL A 471 0.53 14.39 0.46
C VAL A 471 0.61 15.90 0.32
N SER A 472 -0.09 16.48 -0.65
CA SER A 472 -0.06 17.93 -0.87
C SER A 472 -0.63 18.67 0.35
N SER A 473 0.03 19.75 0.78
CA SER A 473 -0.46 20.60 1.88
C SER A 473 -1.74 21.36 1.49
N ASP A 474 -1.92 21.64 0.19
CA ASP A 474 -3.08 22.32 -0.39
C ASP A 474 -4.34 21.44 -0.48
N SER A 475 -4.20 20.12 -0.31
CA SER A 475 -5.34 19.19 -0.28
C SER A 475 -6.02 19.09 1.09
N VAL A 476 -5.66 19.99 2.02
CA VAL A 476 -6.32 20.18 3.32
C VAL A 476 -7.05 21.52 3.29
N SER A 477 -8.38 21.50 3.37
CA SER A 477 -9.18 22.71 3.46
C SER A 477 -8.91 23.43 4.79
N ASN A 478 -8.08 24.48 4.74
CA ASN A 478 -7.82 25.36 5.88
C ASN A 478 -8.97 26.37 6.06
N THR A 479 -9.88 26.15 7.01
CA THR A 479 -10.83 27.18 7.43
C THR A 479 -10.16 28.16 8.39
N LYS A 480 -9.72 29.32 7.88
CA LYS A 480 -9.65 30.52 8.72
C LYS A 480 -11.09 30.98 8.96
N ASN A 481 -11.52 30.99 10.23
CA ASN A 481 -12.80 31.51 10.69
C ASN A 481 -13.14 32.87 10.06
N THR A 482 -14.04 32.90 9.08
CA THR A 482 -14.82 34.08 8.75
C THR A 482 -16.21 33.90 9.32
N SER A 483 -16.39 34.48 10.49
CA SER A 483 -17.68 34.68 11.15
C SER A 483 -18.71 35.26 10.19
N CYS A 484 -19.90 34.67 10.24
CA CYS A 484 -21.11 35.05 9.53
C CYS A 484 -21.38 36.56 9.62
N GLY A 485 -21.52 37.21 8.45
CA GLY A 485 -22.02 38.57 8.31
C GLY A 485 -22.92 38.65 7.09
N SER A 486 -24.22 38.79 7.33
CA SER A 486 -25.27 39.06 6.34
C SER A 486 -24.97 40.29 5.48
N SER A 487 -25.21 40.24 4.16
CA SER A 487 -26.05 41.21 3.43
C SER A 487 -25.99 41.05 1.89
N ASN A 488 -27.05 41.54 1.27
CA ASN A 488 -27.50 41.33 -0.10
C ASN A 488 -26.63 41.95 -1.22
N LEU A 489 -26.67 41.28 -2.38
CA LEU A 489 -26.51 41.75 -3.78
C LEU A 489 -26.35 43.27 -4.03
N THR A 490 -25.32 43.68 -4.79
CA THR A 490 -25.40 44.25 -6.17
C THR A 490 -24.07 44.90 -6.62
N GLY A 491 -23.60 44.58 -7.84
CA GLY A 491 -22.94 45.55 -8.75
C GLY A 491 -21.40 45.60 -8.90
N VAL A 492 -20.94 45.18 -10.09
CA VAL A 492 -19.85 45.74 -10.95
C VAL A 492 -18.36 45.36 -10.73
N GLU A 493 -17.86 44.54 -11.69
CA GLU A 493 -16.56 44.47 -12.41
C GLU A 493 -15.24 44.94 -11.72
N ASP A 494 -14.23 44.07 -11.57
CA ASP A 494 -13.09 43.83 -12.51
C ASP A 494 -12.04 42.82 -11.91
N PRO A 495 -10.92 42.40 -12.57
CA PRO A 495 -10.63 40.98 -12.84
C PRO A 495 -9.43 40.42 -12.06
N VAL A 496 -9.57 39.21 -11.50
CA VAL A 496 -8.43 38.42 -11.03
C VAL A 496 -8.55 36.99 -11.54
N ASN A 497 -7.48 36.58 -12.21
CA ASN A 497 -7.13 35.26 -12.71
C ASN A 497 -7.51 34.14 -11.73
N LEU A 498 -8.74 33.64 -11.84
CA LEU A 498 -9.19 32.43 -11.17
C LEU A 498 -8.77 31.26 -12.05
N THR A 499 -7.66 30.63 -11.68
CA THR A 499 -7.32 29.28 -12.14
C THR A 499 -8.40 28.35 -11.60
N VAL A 500 -9.44 28.13 -12.41
CA VAL A 500 -10.47 27.13 -12.15
C VAL A 500 -9.82 25.77 -12.33
N VAL A 501 -9.43 25.16 -11.21
CA VAL A 501 -9.15 23.72 -11.15
C VAL A 501 -10.49 23.01 -11.31
N PRO A 502 -10.66 22.07 -12.26
CA PRO A 502 -11.89 21.33 -12.40
C PRO A 502 -12.14 20.55 -11.11
N GLY A 503 -13.19 20.94 -10.38
CA GLY A 503 -13.66 20.17 -9.23
C GLY A 503 -14.15 18.81 -9.69
N VAL A 504 -13.75 17.77 -8.97
CA VAL A 504 -14.34 16.43 -9.05
C VAL A 504 -15.87 16.54 -8.95
N THR A 505 -16.55 16.02 -9.96
CA THR A 505 -17.99 16.15 -10.14
C THR A 505 -18.77 15.34 -9.10
N ASN A 506 -19.65 16.04 -8.37
CA ASN A 506 -20.81 15.59 -7.59
C ASN A 506 -20.62 14.41 -6.62
N GLY A 507 -20.35 14.74 -5.35
CA GLY A 507 -20.65 13.88 -4.20
C GLY A 507 -19.52 13.78 -3.17
N GLU A 508 -18.30 14.15 -3.54
CA GLU A 508 -17.11 14.00 -2.69
C GLU A 508 -16.92 15.22 -1.80
N GLY A 509 -17.61 15.23 -0.66
CA GLY A 509 -17.32 16.16 0.42
C GLY A 509 -15.93 15.86 1.01
N CYS A 510 -14.94 16.70 0.70
CA CYS A 510 -13.72 16.77 1.51
C CYS A 510 -14.12 17.19 2.93
N SER A 511 -14.14 16.23 3.86
CA SER A 511 -14.34 16.49 5.27
C SER A 511 -13.13 17.23 5.86
N ILE A 512 -13.43 18.09 6.83
CA ILE A 512 -12.52 18.90 7.66
C ILE A 512 -11.51 18.08 8.51
N HIS A 513 -11.56 16.75 8.50
CA HIS A 513 -10.80 15.88 9.42
C HIS A 513 -9.80 14.93 8.75
N GLY A 514 -9.51 15.11 7.47
CA GLY A 514 -8.42 14.41 6.80
C GLY A 514 -8.40 14.79 5.35
N GLY A 515 -7.31 15.41 4.90
CA GLY A 515 -7.13 15.87 3.52
C GLY A 515 -7.24 14.75 2.48
N CYS A 516 -6.99 15.10 1.22
CA CYS A 516 -7.18 14.24 0.04
C CYS A 516 -6.38 12.92 0.01
N ALA A 517 -5.69 12.52 1.08
CA ALA A 517 -4.80 11.35 1.15
C ALA A 517 -5.34 10.16 1.96
N SER A 518 -6.66 10.02 2.03
CA SER A 518 -7.33 8.90 2.68
C SER A 518 -8.52 8.49 1.82
N CYS A 519 -8.81 7.19 1.75
CA CYS A 519 -9.88 6.67 0.91
C CYS A 519 -11.26 7.27 1.29
N PRO A 520 -11.98 7.95 0.38
CA PRO A 520 -13.29 8.53 0.68
C PRO A 520 -14.33 7.47 1.07
N TYR A 521 -14.26 6.28 0.48
CA TYR A 521 -15.14 5.16 0.83
C TYR A 521 -14.85 4.62 2.23
N MET A 522 -13.57 4.49 2.62
CA MET A 522 -13.23 4.04 3.97
C MET A 522 -13.71 5.03 5.03
N LYS A 523 -13.70 6.34 4.74
CA LYS A 523 -14.23 7.40 5.62
C LYS A 523 -15.73 7.33 5.87
N MET A 524 -16.51 6.61 5.05
CA MET A 524 -17.92 6.35 5.34
C MET A 524 -18.10 5.55 6.64
N ASN A 525 -17.07 4.81 7.05
CA ASN A 525 -17.01 4.13 8.34
C ASN A 525 -16.62 5.13 9.44
N SER A 526 -17.63 5.70 10.10
CA SER A 526 -17.44 6.65 11.20
C SER A 526 -17.70 6.01 12.57
N LEU A 527 -17.13 6.61 13.62
CA LEU A 527 -17.37 6.19 15.00
C LEU A 527 -18.85 6.34 15.38
N SER A 528 -19.50 7.39 14.90
CA SER A 528 -20.93 7.64 15.14
C SER A 528 -21.81 6.56 14.50
N ALA A 529 -21.48 6.12 13.28
CA ALA A 529 -22.18 5.02 12.64
C ALA A 529 -21.97 3.69 13.38
N LEU A 530 -20.74 3.40 13.83
CA LEU A 530 -20.45 2.22 14.65
C LEU A 530 -21.27 2.23 15.95
N LEU A 531 -21.30 3.35 16.67
CA LEU A 531 -22.08 3.50 17.89
C LEU A 531 -23.59 3.34 17.60
N LYS A 532 -24.09 3.94 16.52
CA LYS A 532 -25.49 3.78 16.08
C LYS A 532 -25.84 2.30 15.85
N VAL A 533 -25.02 1.56 15.12
CA VAL A 533 -25.24 0.11 14.90
C VAL A 533 -25.22 -0.64 16.23
N CYS A 534 -24.21 -0.40 17.07
CA CYS A 534 -24.08 -1.07 18.37
C CYS A 534 -25.24 -0.77 19.33
N GLN A 535 -25.77 0.46 19.33
CA GLN A 535 -26.88 0.89 20.18
C GLN A 535 -28.23 0.28 19.77
N ASN A 536 -28.47 0.09 18.47
CA ASN A 536 -29.75 -0.38 17.94
C ASN A 536 -29.88 -1.92 17.88
N LEU A 537 -28.76 -2.65 17.92
CA LEU A 537 -28.80 -4.11 17.98
C LEU A 537 -29.32 -4.62 19.35
N PRO A 538 -30.12 -5.71 19.41
CA PRO A 538 -30.72 -6.46 18.31
C PRO A 538 -32.13 -5.98 17.91
N ASN A 539 -32.65 -4.95 18.57
CA ASN A 539 -34.08 -4.66 18.64
C ASN A 539 -34.62 -3.92 17.40
N ASP A 540 -33.84 -3.01 16.82
CA ASP A 540 -34.33 -2.09 15.78
C ASP A 540 -33.96 -2.56 14.35
N ARG A 541 -34.38 -3.78 14.00
CA ARG A 541 -34.08 -4.38 12.68
C ARG A 541 -34.56 -3.53 11.49
N HIS A 542 -35.64 -2.76 11.64
CA HIS A 542 -36.13 -1.87 10.57
C HIS A 542 -35.16 -0.72 10.25
N VAL A 543 -34.42 -0.23 11.25
CA VAL A 543 -33.43 0.84 11.08
C VAL A 543 -32.12 0.28 10.53
N LEU A 544 -31.77 -0.95 10.92
CA LEU A 544 -30.51 -1.58 10.57
C LEU A 544 -30.55 -2.45 9.31
N PHE A 545 -31.71 -2.63 8.67
CA PHE A 545 -31.85 -3.45 7.47
C PHE A 545 -30.89 -3.02 6.35
N ALA A 546 -30.73 -1.71 6.14
CA ALA A 546 -29.81 -1.16 5.14
C ALA A 546 -28.33 -1.32 5.53
N TYR A 547 -28.03 -1.54 6.81
CA TYR A 547 -26.68 -1.76 7.34
C TYR A 547 -26.29 -3.23 7.34
N GLU A 548 -27.24 -4.16 7.14
CA GLU A 548 -26.95 -5.58 7.11
C GLU A 548 -26.17 -5.93 5.82
N ALA A 549 -25.08 -6.67 5.96
CA ALA A 549 -24.32 -7.13 4.81
C ALA A 549 -25.19 -8.07 3.97
N GLY A 550 -25.27 -7.79 2.66
CA GLY A 550 -26.10 -8.55 1.74
C GLY A 550 -25.75 -10.04 1.75
N ARG A 551 -26.77 -10.90 1.76
CA ARG A 551 -26.61 -12.30 1.38
C ARG A 551 -26.79 -12.39 -0.13
N PHE A 552 -25.82 -12.96 -0.84
CA PHE A 552 -26.00 -13.25 -2.26
C PHE A 552 -27.01 -14.40 -2.41
N SER A 553 -28.25 -14.04 -2.73
CA SER A 553 -29.28 -14.99 -3.19
C SER A 553 -29.27 -15.16 -4.71
N SER A 554 -28.45 -14.39 -5.41
CA SER A 554 -28.26 -14.42 -6.86
C SER A 554 -27.43 -15.63 -7.30
N GLN A 555 -27.77 -16.12 -8.49
CA GLN A 555 -27.09 -17.23 -9.14
C GLN A 555 -26.23 -16.72 -10.30
N THR A 556 -25.15 -17.43 -10.59
CA THR A 556 -24.34 -17.24 -11.78
C THR A 556 -25.12 -17.66 -13.03
N VAL A 557 -24.58 -17.36 -14.21
CA VAL A 557 -25.20 -17.75 -15.51
C VAL A 557 -25.41 -19.27 -15.59
N ASN A 558 -24.56 -20.05 -14.91
CA ASN A 558 -24.65 -21.51 -14.83
C ASN A 558 -25.55 -22.02 -13.68
N GLY A 559 -26.35 -21.15 -13.05
CA GLY A 559 -27.30 -21.52 -12.00
C GLY A 559 -26.67 -21.83 -10.63
N ARG A 560 -25.37 -21.56 -10.44
CA ARG A 560 -24.67 -21.79 -9.16
C ARG A 560 -24.76 -20.56 -8.26
N SER A 561 -24.70 -20.74 -6.94
CA SER A 561 -24.68 -19.62 -6.00
C SER A 561 -23.44 -18.74 -6.21
N ILE A 562 -23.62 -17.42 -6.32
CA ILE A 562 -22.50 -16.47 -6.40
C ILE A 562 -21.61 -16.56 -5.17
N ALA A 563 -22.19 -16.74 -3.98
CA ALA A 563 -21.42 -16.87 -2.75
C ALA A 563 -20.47 -18.08 -2.80
N ASP A 564 -20.96 -19.22 -3.30
CA ASP A 564 -20.15 -20.45 -3.36
C ASP A 564 -19.05 -20.34 -4.41
N VAL A 565 -19.40 -19.91 -5.63
CA VAL A 565 -18.43 -19.81 -6.74
C VAL A 565 -17.41 -18.69 -6.48
N GLY A 566 -17.84 -17.54 -5.98
CA GLY A 566 -16.96 -16.41 -5.69
C GLY A 566 -16.00 -16.68 -4.53
N CYS A 567 -16.35 -17.58 -3.61
CA CYS A 567 -15.44 -18.02 -2.55
C CYS A 567 -14.35 -18.97 -3.05
N GLU A 568 -14.54 -19.71 -4.16
CA GLU A 568 -13.54 -20.67 -4.66
C GLU A 568 -12.17 -20.02 -4.92
N PRO A 569 -12.05 -18.88 -5.64
CA PRO A 569 -10.78 -18.18 -5.79
C PRO A 569 -10.10 -17.77 -4.48
N ILE A 570 -10.89 -17.41 -3.46
CA ILE A 570 -10.38 -17.05 -2.12
C ILE A 570 -9.84 -18.29 -1.41
N LEU A 571 -10.53 -19.43 -1.52
CA LEU A 571 -10.07 -20.71 -1.00
C LEU A 571 -8.79 -21.18 -1.71
N HIS A 572 -8.67 -20.96 -3.02
CA HIS A 572 -7.43 -21.22 -3.76
C HIS A 572 -6.25 -20.41 -3.20
N MET A 573 -6.46 -19.12 -2.92
CA MET A 573 -5.46 -18.27 -2.28
C MET A 573 -5.08 -18.76 -0.89
N ARG A 574 -6.06 -19.14 -0.06
CA ARG A 574 -5.83 -19.66 1.29
C ARG A 574 -5.02 -20.95 1.28
N HIS A 575 -5.35 -21.86 0.37
CA HIS A 575 -4.56 -23.07 0.15
C HIS A 575 -3.11 -22.74 -0.21
N PHE A 576 -2.90 -21.79 -1.14
CA PHE A 576 -1.57 -21.35 -1.52
C PHE A 576 -0.80 -20.72 -0.34
N GLN A 577 -1.43 -19.90 0.49
CA GLN A 577 -0.78 -19.32 1.68
C GLN A 577 -0.36 -20.39 2.69
N ALA A 578 -1.16 -21.45 2.85
CA ALA A 578 -0.88 -22.53 3.78
C ALA A 578 0.19 -23.52 3.28
N HIS A 579 0.16 -23.87 1.98
CA HIS A 579 0.99 -24.96 1.42
C HIS A 579 2.11 -24.46 0.50
N ARG A 580 2.10 -23.19 0.12
CA ARG A 580 3.00 -22.60 -0.89
C ARG A 580 2.88 -23.22 -2.29
N GLU A 581 1.76 -23.88 -2.57
CA GLU A 581 1.45 -24.52 -3.84
C GLU A 581 0.02 -24.23 -4.28
N LEU A 582 -0.20 -24.15 -5.59
CA LEU A 582 -1.53 -24.04 -6.16
C LEU A 582 -2.35 -25.31 -5.87
N PRO A 583 -3.65 -25.20 -5.59
CA PRO A 583 -4.51 -26.36 -5.38
C PRO A 583 -4.56 -27.28 -6.60
N ALA A 584 -4.51 -28.59 -6.38
CA ALA A 584 -4.62 -29.58 -7.45
C ALA A 584 -5.91 -29.42 -8.29
N LYS A 585 -7.03 -29.04 -7.65
CA LYS A 585 -8.30 -28.74 -8.33
C LYS A 585 -8.13 -27.62 -9.37
N LEU A 586 -7.44 -26.54 -8.99
CA LEU A 586 -7.21 -25.39 -9.86
C LEU A 586 -6.27 -25.76 -11.03
N ILE A 587 -5.18 -26.47 -10.75
CA ILE A 587 -4.25 -26.96 -11.78
C ILE A 587 -4.97 -27.85 -12.80
N HIS A 588 -5.83 -28.76 -12.31
CA HIS A 588 -6.64 -29.62 -13.18
C HIS A 588 -7.63 -28.82 -14.04
N GLN A 589 -8.29 -27.80 -13.48
CA GLN A 589 -9.19 -26.93 -14.24
C GLN A 589 -8.47 -26.22 -15.40
N ILE A 590 -7.24 -25.73 -15.15
CA ILE A 590 -6.41 -25.09 -16.17
C ILE A 590 -6.00 -26.09 -17.26
N GLY A 591 -5.55 -27.28 -16.86
CA GLY A 591 -5.14 -28.33 -17.80
C GLY A 591 -6.32 -28.85 -18.65
N ALA A 592 -7.49 -29.04 -18.06
CA ALA A 592 -8.69 -29.46 -18.77
C ALA A 592 -9.14 -28.43 -19.81
N ALA A 593 -9.08 -27.13 -19.50
CA ALA A 593 -9.38 -26.06 -20.46
C ALA A 593 -8.42 -26.10 -21.67
N ALA A 594 -7.13 -26.32 -21.42
CA ALA A 594 -6.12 -26.44 -22.49
C ALA A 594 -6.35 -27.68 -23.38
N GLN A 595 -6.62 -28.84 -22.78
CA GLN A 595 -6.89 -30.08 -23.53
C GLN A 595 -8.16 -29.99 -24.38
N TRP A 596 -9.21 -29.36 -23.85
CA TRP A 596 -10.46 -29.16 -24.56
C TRP A 596 -10.28 -28.26 -25.79
N MET A 597 -9.57 -27.13 -25.64
CA MET A 597 -9.27 -26.23 -26.76
C MET A 597 -8.39 -26.90 -27.81
N ALA A 598 -7.37 -27.67 -27.41
CA ALA A 598 -6.55 -28.43 -28.35
C ALA A 598 -7.38 -29.45 -29.14
N SER A 599 -8.33 -30.13 -28.47
CA SER A 599 -9.23 -31.09 -29.13
C SER A 599 -10.21 -30.41 -30.08
N TYR A 600 -10.71 -29.22 -29.73
CA TYR A 600 -11.60 -28.43 -30.59
C TYR A 600 -10.88 -27.89 -31.83
N ALA A 601 -9.65 -27.36 -31.67
CA ALA A 601 -8.85 -26.86 -32.78
C ALA A 601 -8.52 -27.94 -33.82
N ILE A 602 -8.33 -29.20 -33.39
CA ILE A 602 -8.13 -30.35 -34.29
C ILE A 602 -9.41 -30.71 -35.06
N LEU A 603 -10.59 -30.42 -34.50
CA LEU A 603 -11.90 -30.68 -35.12
C LEU A 603 -12.38 -29.53 -36.03
N SER A 604 -11.80 -28.34 -35.91
CA SER A 604 -12.22 -27.12 -36.60
C SER A 604 -11.34 -26.69 -37.78
N ASP A 605 -10.66 -27.64 -38.44
CA ASP A 605 -9.91 -27.41 -39.70
C ASP A 605 -10.80 -26.98 -40.88
N ASP A 606 -12.12 -26.82 -40.67
CA ASP A 606 -13.04 -26.12 -41.57
C ASP A 606 -13.42 -24.75 -40.96
N ASP A 607 -12.98 -23.67 -41.63
CA ASP A 607 -13.23 -22.25 -41.35
C ASP A 607 -14.60 -21.94 -40.70
N LEU A 608 -14.64 -21.66 -39.39
CA LEU A 608 -15.76 -20.95 -38.73
C LEU A 608 -15.31 -20.36 -37.37
N TYR A 609 -14.69 -19.18 -37.42
CA TYR A 609 -14.18 -18.45 -36.25
C TYR A 609 -15.19 -17.56 -35.46
N PRO A 610 -16.53 -17.73 -35.56
CA PRO A 610 -17.40 -17.13 -34.53
C PRO A 610 -18.51 -18.09 -34.06
N THR A 611 -18.20 -19.01 -33.13
CA THR A 611 -19.25 -19.77 -32.41
C THR A 611 -18.91 -20.06 -30.94
N TYR A 612 -17.90 -19.38 -30.39
CA TYR A 612 -17.38 -19.61 -29.04
C TYR A 612 -18.40 -19.34 -27.92
N LEU A 613 -19.33 -18.37 -28.08
CA LEU A 613 -20.30 -18.01 -27.03
C LEU A 613 -21.62 -18.80 -27.05
N LEU A 614 -21.90 -19.59 -28.10
CA LEU A 614 -23.18 -20.29 -28.24
C LEU A 614 -23.16 -21.73 -27.70
N GLN A 615 -22.01 -22.41 -27.69
CA GLN A 615 -21.95 -23.80 -27.22
C GLN A 615 -21.77 -23.95 -25.70
N LYS A 616 -21.23 -22.94 -25.00
CA LYS A 616 -21.19 -22.92 -23.52
C LYS A 616 -22.58 -22.69 -22.88
N ARG A 617 -23.63 -22.42 -23.67
CA ARG A 617 -25.02 -22.19 -23.22
C ARG A 617 -25.88 -23.46 -23.11
N ASN A 618 -25.41 -24.61 -23.60
CA ASN A 618 -26.24 -25.83 -23.73
C ASN A 618 -25.64 -27.09 -23.05
N LEU A 619 -24.64 -26.93 -22.18
CA LEU A 619 -24.11 -27.95 -21.28
C LEU A 619 -23.96 -27.32 -19.89
#